data_AF-A0A2M8M462-F1
#
_entry.id   AF-A0A2M8M462-F1
#
_cell.length_a   1.000
_cell.length_b   1.000
_cell.length_c   1.000
_cell.angle_alpha   90.00
_cell.angle_beta   90.00
_cell.angle_gamma   90.00
#
_symmetry.space_group_name_H-M   'P 1'
#
loop_
_entity.id
_entity.type
_entity.pdbx_description
1 polymer ?
#
loop_
_entity_poly.entity_id
_entity_poly.type
_entity_poly.pdbx_seq_one_letter_code
_entity_poly.pdbx_strand_id
1 'polypeptide(L)'
;MKNIKQIRYSIIYCLMLFTISTLQAYAGNDDHGILTANEMTIPLNRTYRMYIKKYNKATQAHITKGERIVIRYTTDDNTVIEPEGNAFKSVGKGRTNLTLRISSAYPGTLDTFDPNHILDEIKFSVEVKDHVDMPFPQFSATWGQSKAETMEIFLKSGAYTNYTSDYWTMNPKVSAEDRKGLEILSITNTEFPFIMLAFTPEENELCALYLLASSWERVTTPQISEVYKLLTANGFKDRGMNPDTHCWQMYNPTSKTLATCGLMVVEGCGYCYVGLSYLANDPNPTGIQNIRAEQPKVQCELNNGILKIQAEQYVGKSLAIYTFNGKCLKSTTVRTGNNLISDLPRQPFFVRIGNCAAIKVIP
;
A
#
# COMPACT_ATOMS: atom_id res chain seq x y z
N MET A 1 67.03 -12.24 21.99
CA MET A 1 66.00 -11.18 22.14
C MET A 1 66.01 -10.23 20.94
N LYS A 2 65.50 -10.62 19.77
CA LYS A 2 65.39 -9.72 18.60
C LYS A 2 64.10 -9.82 17.76
N ASN A 3 63.10 -10.64 18.14
CA ASN A 3 61.93 -10.89 17.27
C ASN A 3 60.54 -10.51 17.83
N ILE A 4 60.45 -9.72 18.91
CA ILE A 4 59.14 -9.37 19.50
C ILE A 4 58.63 -7.97 19.06
N LYS A 5 59.47 -7.12 18.47
CA LYS A 5 59.05 -5.78 18.01
C LYS A 5 58.43 -5.75 16.61
N GLN A 6 58.75 -6.69 15.71
CA GLN A 6 58.19 -6.69 14.35
C GLN A 6 56.74 -7.18 14.29
N ILE A 7 56.31 -8.03 15.23
CA ILE A 7 54.93 -8.56 15.23
C ILE A 7 53.90 -7.49 15.65
N ARG A 8 54.28 -6.51 16.49
CA ARG A 8 53.36 -5.45 16.91
C ARG A 8 53.08 -4.40 15.83
N TYR A 9 53.99 -4.18 14.88
CA TYR A 9 53.76 -3.23 13.78
C TYR A 9 52.95 -3.84 12.63
N SER A 10 53.05 -5.15 12.39
CA SER A 10 52.24 -5.82 11.36
C SER A 10 50.76 -5.97 11.75
N ILE A 11 50.46 -6.11 13.06
CA ILE A 11 49.08 -6.18 13.55
C ILE A 11 48.41 -4.79 13.50
N ILE A 12 49.14 -3.71 13.78
CA ILE A 12 48.59 -2.34 13.67
C ILE A 12 48.39 -1.93 12.21
N TYR A 13 49.24 -2.38 11.28
CA TYR A 13 49.01 -2.15 9.84
C TYR A 13 47.84 -2.98 9.29
N CYS A 14 47.61 -4.20 9.79
CA CYS A 14 46.43 -4.98 9.41
C CYS A 14 45.13 -4.47 10.05
N LEU A 15 45.19 -3.83 11.22
CA LEU A 15 44.02 -3.21 11.87
C LEU A 15 43.69 -1.80 11.34
N MET A 16 44.63 -1.10 10.69
CA MET A 16 44.35 0.14 9.96
C MET A 16 43.96 -0.04 8.49
N LEU A 17 43.96 -1.29 7.98
CA LEU A 17 43.40 -1.66 6.67
C LEU A 17 41.98 -2.24 6.76
N PHE A 18 41.43 -2.35 7.99
CA PHE A 18 40.04 -2.74 8.26
C PHE A 18 39.27 -1.66 9.02
N THR A 19 39.68 -0.39 8.96
CA THR A 19 38.65 0.66 8.90
C THR A 19 38.00 0.46 7.55
N ILE A 20 36.89 -0.27 7.57
CA ILE A 20 35.89 -0.31 6.53
C ILE A 20 35.69 1.15 6.15
N SER A 21 36.38 1.57 5.10
CA SER A 21 35.86 2.52 4.17
C SER A 21 34.53 1.89 3.76
N THR A 22 33.49 2.26 4.51
CA THR A 22 32.19 2.47 3.93
C THR A 22 32.48 3.47 2.81
N LEU A 23 32.90 2.95 1.67
CA LEU A 23 32.57 3.55 0.40
C LEU A 23 31.05 3.64 0.47
N GLN A 24 30.56 4.73 1.05
CA GLN A 24 29.33 5.34 0.59
C GLN A 24 29.58 5.45 -0.89
N ALA A 25 28.95 4.55 -1.65
CA ALA A 25 28.78 4.74 -3.07
C ALA A 25 27.91 5.99 -3.19
N TYR A 26 28.54 7.17 -3.08
CA TYR A 26 27.97 8.39 -3.58
C TYR A 26 27.64 8.10 -5.04
N ALA A 27 26.41 8.40 -5.45
CA ALA A 27 26.07 8.50 -6.85
C ALA A 27 27.18 9.32 -7.52
N GLY A 28 27.85 8.75 -8.53
CA GLY A 28 28.65 9.59 -9.43
C GLY A 28 27.72 10.69 -9.98
N ASN A 29 28.26 11.86 -10.32
CA ASN A 29 27.48 13.06 -10.70
C ASN A 29 26.37 12.86 -11.75
N ASP A 30 26.31 11.72 -12.46
CA ASP A 30 25.31 11.40 -13.47
C ASP A 30 24.53 10.07 -13.24
N ASP A 31 24.72 9.35 -12.11
CA ASP A 31 23.99 8.10 -11.81
C ASP A 31 22.80 8.36 -10.87
N HIS A 32 21.72 8.87 -11.46
CA HIS A 32 20.47 9.16 -10.77
C HIS A 32 19.33 8.24 -11.21
N GLY A 33 18.39 8.01 -10.31
CA GLY A 33 17.13 7.38 -10.63
C GLY A 33 16.34 8.20 -11.65
N ILE A 34 15.43 7.51 -12.35
CA ILE A 34 14.57 8.12 -13.36
C ILE A 34 13.20 8.31 -12.72
N LEU A 35 12.70 9.53 -12.67
CA LEU A 35 11.34 9.83 -12.24
C LEU A 35 10.34 9.55 -13.36
N THR A 36 9.07 9.39 -13.00
CA THR A 36 7.98 9.26 -13.98
C THR A 36 7.71 10.56 -14.74
N ALA A 37 8.10 11.71 -14.17
CA ALA A 37 8.19 12.99 -14.87
C ALA A 37 9.24 13.91 -14.25
N ASN A 38 9.84 14.77 -15.08
CA ASN A 38 10.77 15.82 -14.63
C ASN A 38 10.04 17.12 -14.25
N GLU A 39 8.80 17.27 -14.72
CA GLU A 39 7.93 18.41 -14.41
C GLU A 39 6.52 17.91 -14.11
N MET A 40 5.88 18.48 -13.10
CA MET A 40 4.47 18.23 -12.77
C MET A 40 3.70 19.54 -12.71
N THR A 41 2.46 19.52 -13.18
CA THR A 41 1.49 20.59 -12.89
C THR A 41 0.41 20.00 -12.00
N ILE A 42 0.16 20.61 -10.84
CA ILE A 42 -0.79 20.09 -9.84
C ILE A 42 -1.76 21.17 -9.33
N PRO A 43 -2.96 20.80 -8.84
CA PRO A 43 -3.87 21.74 -8.22
C PRO A 43 -3.38 22.20 -6.84
N LEU A 44 -3.79 23.39 -6.41
CA LEU A 44 -3.62 23.89 -5.05
C LEU A 44 -4.36 23.02 -4.01
N ASN A 45 -3.81 22.93 -2.79
CA ASN A 45 -4.36 22.18 -1.67
C ASN A 45 -4.53 20.68 -1.97
N ARG A 46 -3.50 20.06 -2.53
CA ARG A 46 -3.45 18.63 -2.82
C ARG A 46 -2.12 18.04 -2.42
N THR A 47 -2.15 16.81 -1.92
CA THR A 47 -0.98 16.02 -1.55
C THR A 47 -0.63 15.09 -2.70
N TYR A 48 0.65 15.12 -3.09
CA TYR A 48 1.20 14.33 -4.19
C TYR A 48 2.41 13.52 -3.74
N ARG A 49 2.66 12.45 -4.50
CA ARG A 49 3.89 11.67 -4.48
C ARG A 49 4.43 11.58 -5.90
N MET A 50 5.75 11.71 -6.03
CA MET A 50 6.44 11.43 -7.29
C MET A 50 6.83 9.95 -7.31
N TYR A 51 6.55 9.29 -8.44
CA TYR A 51 6.97 7.92 -8.66
C TYR A 51 8.35 7.84 -9.29
N ILE A 52 9.10 6.83 -8.87
CA ILE A 52 10.38 6.46 -9.44
C ILE A 52 10.12 5.35 -10.47
N LYS A 53 10.67 5.52 -11.67
CA LYS A 53 10.62 4.55 -12.77
C LYS A 53 11.90 3.71 -12.84
N LYS A 54 12.99 4.16 -12.22
CA LYS A 54 14.22 3.37 -12.15
C LYS A 54 15.09 3.89 -11.03
N TYR A 55 15.72 2.99 -10.29
CA TYR A 55 16.73 3.34 -9.31
C TYR A 55 18.12 3.50 -9.94
N ASN A 56 18.94 4.36 -9.35
CA ASN A 56 20.38 4.35 -9.59
C ASN A 56 21.04 3.06 -9.05
N LYS A 57 22.33 2.87 -9.33
CA LYS A 57 23.03 1.63 -8.94
C LYS A 57 23.12 1.47 -7.42
N ALA A 58 23.35 2.55 -6.68
CA ALA A 58 23.48 2.52 -5.23
C ALA A 58 22.17 2.07 -4.56
N THR A 59 21.06 2.68 -4.93
CA THR A 59 19.73 2.32 -4.42
C THR A 59 19.34 0.90 -4.83
N GLN A 60 19.61 0.51 -6.08
CA GLN A 60 19.36 -0.86 -6.55
C GLN A 60 20.15 -1.91 -5.75
N ALA A 61 21.44 -1.66 -5.49
CA ALA A 61 22.27 -2.54 -4.69
C ALA A 61 21.77 -2.66 -3.24
N HIS A 62 21.28 -1.56 -2.67
CA HIS A 62 20.69 -1.51 -1.33
C HIS A 62 19.44 -2.38 -1.22
N ILE A 63 18.45 -2.18 -2.11
CA ILE A 63 17.19 -2.95 -2.06
C ILE A 63 17.38 -4.44 -2.38
N THR A 64 18.39 -4.78 -3.19
CA THR A 64 18.71 -6.17 -3.56
C THR A 64 19.20 -6.98 -2.35
N LYS A 65 19.81 -6.33 -1.35
CA LYS A 65 20.20 -6.96 -0.07
C LYS A 65 19.01 -7.25 0.84
N GLY A 66 17.80 -6.84 0.45
CA GLY A 66 16.64 -6.93 1.31
C GLY A 66 16.48 -5.73 2.25
N GLU A 67 17.23 -4.65 2.05
CA GLU A 67 17.15 -3.45 2.90
C GLU A 67 15.98 -2.55 2.46
N ARG A 68 15.51 -1.69 3.36
CA ARG A 68 14.43 -0.73 3.07
C ARG A 68 15.02 0.64 2.71
N ILE A 69 14.31 1.34 1.84
CA ILE A 69 14.57 2.74 1.52
C ILE A 69 13.50 3.63 2.16
N VAL A 70 13.85 4.89 2.40
CA VAL A 70 12.93 5.92 2.87
C VAL A 70 13.06 7.13 1.95
N ILE A 71 11.92 7.67 1.52
CA ILE A 71 11.86 8.82 0.63
C ILE A 71 11.53 10.08 1.45
N ARG A 72 12.21 11.18 1.14
CA ARG A 72 11.85 12.52 1.60
C ARG A 72 11.90 13.53 0.47
N TYR A 73 11.14 14.61 0.63
CA TYR A 73 11.22 15.77 -0.25
C TYR A 73 11.85 16.96 0.46
N THR A 74 12.57 17.77 -0.31
CA THR A 74 12.90 19.16 0.02
C THR A 74 12.46 20.06 -1.12
N THR A 75 12.21 21.33 -0.83
CA THR A 75 11.78 22.31 -1.83
C THR A 75 12.63 23.57 -1.75
N ASP A 76 12.77 24.24 -2.89
CA ASP A 76 13.39 25.57 -2.98
C ASP A 76 12.45 26.68 -2.45
N ASP A 77 11.13 26.42 -2.37
CA ASP A 77 10.13 27.41 -1.92
C ASP A 77 8.97 26.78 -1.15
N ASN A 78 9.03 26.89 0.19
CA ASN A 78 8.00 26.40 1.10
C ASN A 78 6.68 27.18 1.05
N THR A 79 6.63 28.33 0.36
CA THR A 79 5.38 29.09 0.17
C THR A 79 4.53 28.52 -0.96
N VAL A 80 5.10 27.71 -1.85
CA VAL A 80 4.41 27.05 -2.96
C VAL A 80 4.11 25.59 -2.62
N ILE A 81 5.12 24.85 -2.11
CA ILE A 81 5.02 23.43 -1.77
C ILE A 81 5.50 23.19 -0.34
N GLU A 82 4.77 22.41 0.45
CA GLU A 82 5.19 21.94 1.78
C GLU A 82 5.58 20.44 1.72
N PRO A 83 6.84 20.08 2.00
CA PRO A 83 7.23 18.67 2.11
C PRO A 83 6.61 17.96 3.32
N GLU A 84 5.98 16.80 3.12
CA GLU A 84 5.31 16.00 4.15
C GLU A 84 5.90 14.57 4.19
N GLY A 85 7.17 14.45 4.60
CA GLY A 85 7.84 13.15 4.63
C GLY A 85 7.98 12.56 3.23
N ASN A 86 7.28 11.45 2.96
CA ASN A 86 7.28 10.78 1.64
C ASN A 86 6.22 11.32 0.67
N ALA A 87 5.66 12.49 0.95
CA ALA A 87 4.76 13.22 0.08
C ALA A 87 5.11 14.72 0.10
N PHE A 88 4.42 15.49 -0.73
CA PHE A 88 4.49 16.95 -0.72
C PHE A 88 3.10 17.53 -1.01
N LYS A 89 2.79 18.66 -0.40
CA LYS A 89 1.48 19.31 -0.48
C LYS A 89 1.60 20.67 -1.14
N SER A 90 0.68 20.97 -2.04
CA SER A 90 0.57 22.31 -2.63
C SER A 90 -0.12 23.28 -1.66
N VAL A 91 0.55 24.37 -1.30
CA VAL A 91 0.09 25.37 -0.32
C VAL A 91 0.01 26.80 -0.87
N GLY A 92 0.69 27.07 -1.99
CA GLY A 92 0.59 28.34 -2.72
C GLY A 92 0.72 28.15 -4.23
N LYS A 93 0.31 29.16 -5.00
CA LYS A 93 0.43 29.13 -6.47
C LYS A 93 1.84 29.55 -6.89
N GLY A 94 2.33 28.97 -7.98
CA GLY A 94 3.65 29.30 -8.52
C GLY A 94 4.39 28.08 -9.01
N ARG A 95 5.67 28.24 -9.36
CA ARG A 95 6.55 27.16 -9.77
C ARG A 95 7.74 27.10 -8.83
N THR A 96 8.08 25.91 -8.36
CA THR A 96 9.25 25.66 -7.52
C THR A 96 9.93 24.35 -7.93
N ASN A 97 11.18 24.15 -7.51
CA ASN A 97 11.82 22.85 -7.65
C ASN A 97 11.71 22.05 -6.35
N LEU A 98 11.62 20.74 -6.52
CA LEU A 98 11.71 19.78 -5.46
C LEU A 98 12.93 18.89 -5.69
N THR A 99 13.50 18.42 -4.59
CA THR A 99 14.47 17.33 -4.60
C THR A 99 13.86 16.14 -3.87
N LEU A 100 13.69 15.03 -4.58
CA LEU A 100 13.37 13.71 -4.01
C LEU A 100 14.67 13.10 -3.51
N ARG A 101 14.74 12.80 -2.22
CA ARG A 101 15.90 12.22 -1.55
C ARG A 101 15.57 10.80 -1.13
N ILE A 102 16.43 9.85 -1.48
CA ILE A 102 16.31 8.44 -1.10
C ILE A 102 17.41 8.14 -0.09
N SER A 103 17.05 7.60 1.07
CA SER A 103 18.01 7.09 2.06
C SER A 103 17.72 5.64 2.42
N SER A 104 18.63 5.00 3.14
CA SER A 104 18.25 3.82 3.92
C SER A 104 17.32 4.19 5.08
N ALA A 105 16.62 3.20 5.64
CA ALA A 105 16.00 3.35 6.95
C ALA A 105 17.08 3.49 8.04
N TYR A 106 16.84 4.36 9.03
CA TYR A 106 17.72 4.52 10.19
C TYR A 106 17.82 3.21 10.96
N PRO A 107 19.01 2.81 11.44
CA PRO A 107 19.19 1.53 12.13
C PRO A 107 18.18 1.28 13.26
N GLY A 108 17.54 0.11 13.25
CA GLY A 108 16.54 -0.28 14.25
C GLY A 108 15.15 0.34 14.04
N THR A 109 14.94 1.11 12.96
CA THR A 109 13.64 1.67 12.58
C THR A 109 13.12 1.03 11.29
N LEU A 110 11.81 1.07 11.10
CA LEU A 110 11.19 0.56 9.88
C LEU A 110 11.17 1.61 8.76
N ASP A 111 10.86 2.86 9.10
CA ASP A 111 10.49 3.89 8.12
C ASP A 111 11.12 5.28 8.43
N THR A 112 12.10 5.35 9.34
CA THR A 112 12.77 6.63 9.67
C THR A 112 13.89 6.91 8.67
N PHE A 113 13.88 8.10 8.08
CA PHE A 113 14.93 8.54 7.13
C PHE A 113 16.28 8.70 7.82
N ASP A 114 17.34 8.16 7.22
CA ASP A 114 18.72 8.28 7.69
C ASP A 114 19.46 9.39 6.91
N PRO A 115 19.69 10.57 7.51
CA PRO A 115 20.38 11.66 6.82
C PRO A 115 21.87 11.36 6.54
N ASN A 116 22.45 10.35 7.20
CA ASN A 116 23.85 9.99 7.04
C ASN A 116 24.07 8.92 5.96
N HIS A 117 22.99 8.39 5.37
CA HIS A 117 23.08 7.33 4.37
C HIS A 117 22.13 7.59 3.20
N ILE A 118 22.44 8.66 2.47
CA ILE A 118 21.75 9.06 1.25
C ILE A 118 22.21 8.16 0.10
N LEU A 119 21.24 7.61 -0.63
CA LEU A 119 21.43 6.70 -1.77
C LEU A 119 21.22 7.42 -3.11
N ASP A 120 20.34 8.43 -3.14
CA ASP A 120 20.07 9.24 -4.34
C ASP A 120 19.41 10.57 -3.99
N GLU A 121 19.57 11.56 -4.86
CA GLU A 121 18.92 12.87 -4.82
C GLU A 121 18.55 13.30 -6.24
N ILE A 122 17.25 13.42 -6.52
CA ILE A 122 16.73 13.64 -7.87
C ILE A 122 15.88 14.90 -7.88
N LYS A 123 16.19 15.85 -8.78
CA LYS A 123 15.47 17.12 -8.89
C LYS A 123 14.35 17.07 -9.94
N PHE A 124 13.25 17.75 -9.65
CA PHE A 124 12.13 17.95 -10.58
C PHE A 124 11.43 19.28 -10.29
N SER A 125 10.68 19.81 -11.26
CA SER A 125 9.90 21.04 -11.08
C SER A 125 8.42 20.74 -10.83
N VAL A 126 7.78 21.55 -9.99
CA VAL A 126 6.33 21.52 -9.77
C VAL A 126 5.74 22.90 -10.00
N GLU A 127 4.72 22.97 -10.84
CA GLU A 127 3.88 24.15 -11.03
C GLU A 127 2.52 23.92 -10.35
N VAL A 128 2.12 24.83 -9.46
CA VAL A 128 0.84 24.81 -8.75
C VAL A 128 -0.12 25.82 -9.37
N LYS A 129 -1.28 25.35 -9.81
CA LYS A 129 -2.38 26.16 -10.37
C LYS A 129 -3.65 26.02 -9.54
N ASP A 130 -4.60 26.93 -9.74
CA ASP A 130 -5.94 26.83 -9.13
C ASP A 130 -6.66 25.56 -9.53
N HIS A 131 -6.62 25.25 -10.83
CA HIS A 131 -7.28 24.10 -11.42
C HIS A 131 -6.31 23.40 -12.36
N VAL A 132 -6.30 22.07 -12.28
CA VAL A 132 -5.57 21.18 -13.17
C VAL A 132 -6.46 19.98 -13.41
N ASP A 133 -6.71 19.65 -14.67
CA ASP A 133 -7.51 18.49 -15.01
C ASP A 133 -6.87 17.19 -14.51
N MET A 134 -7.70 16.20 -14.19
CA MET A 134 -7.24 14.84 -13.91
C MET A 134 -7.46 13.99 -15.16
N PRO A 135 -6.51 13.91 -16.10
CA PRO A 135 -6.66 12.99 -17.22
C PRO A 135 -6.71 11.56 -16.65
N PHE A 136 -7.85 10.91 -16.77
CA PHE A 136 -7.98 9.50 -16.39
C PHE A 136 -7.52 8.63 -17.57
N PRO A 137 -6.64 7.63 -17.37
CA PRO A 137 -6.18 6.76 -18.43
C PRO A 137 -7.36 6.11 -19.14
N GLN A 138 -7.35 6.15 -20.47
CA GLN A 138 -8.35 5.50 -21.29
C GLN A 138 -7.98 4.03 -21.48
N PHE A 139 -8.78 3.13 -20.93
CA PHE A 139 -8.64 1.70 -21.13
C PHE A 139 -10.01 1.06 -21.34
N SER A 140 -10.03 -0.06 -22.06
CA SER A 140 -11.20 -0.93 -22.16
C SER A 140 -10.89 -2.21 -21.40
N ALA A 141 -11.65 -2.50 -20.35
CA ALA A 141 -11.53 -3.75 -19.61
C ALA A 141 -12.54 -4.76 -20.17
N THR A 142 -12.05 -5.76 -20.90
CA THR A 142 -12.84 -6.92 -21.29
C THR A 142 -12.52 -8.06 -20.32
N TRP A 143 -13.34 -8.21 -19.28
CA TRP A 143 -13.14 -9.26 -18.28
C TRP A 143 -13.22 -10.64 -18.91
N GLY A 144 -12.31 -11.54 -18.53
CA GLY A 144 -12.18 -12.85 -19.18
C GLY A 144 -11.30 -12.85 -20.44
N GLN A 145 -10.86 -11.67 -20.93
CA GLN A 145 -10.00 -11.62 -22.11
C GLN A 145 -8.64 -12.24 -21.81
N SER A 146 -8.11 -12.98 -22.79
CA SER A 146 -6.81 -13.61 -22.66
C SER A 146 -5.70 -12.58 -22.46
N LYS A 147 -4.66 -12.96 -21.72
CA LYS A 147 -3.47 -12.13 -21.50
C LYS A 147 -2.84 -11.63 -22.80
N ALA A 148 -2.66 -12.51 -23.79
CA ALA A 148 -2.01 -12.14 -25.05
C ALA A 148 -2.77 -11.03 -25.77
N GLU A 149 -4.08 -11.20 -25.92
CA GLU A 149 -4.96 -10.23 -26.59
C GLU A 149 -5.05 -8.92 -25.81
N THR A 150 -5.20 -9.00 -24.47
CA THR A 150 -5.21 -7.82 -23.60
C THR A 150 -3.93 -7.01 -23.78
N MET A 151 -2.77 -7.65 -23.69
CA MET A 151 -1.48 -6.97 -23.82
C MET A 151 -1.28 -6.37 -25.22
N GLU A 152 -1.72 -7.04 -26.28
CA GLU A 152 -1.69 -6.49 -27.64
C GLU A 152 -2.51 -5.20 -27.73
N ILE A 153 -3.76 -5.20 -27.24
CA ILE A 153 -4.66 -4.03 -27.29
C ILE A 153 -4.04 -2.84 -26.56
N PHE A 154 -3.55 -3.05 -25.32
CA PHE A 154 -2.95 -1.98 -24.54
C PHE A 154 -1.72 -1.38 -25.23
N LEU A 155 -0.79 -2.23 -25.71
CA LEU A 155 0.45 -1.77 -26.32
C LEU A 155 0.22 -1.12 -27.69
N LYS A 156 -0.74 -1.62 -28.49
CA LYS A 156 -1.06 -1.08 -29.81
C LYS A 156 -1.63 0.33 -29.76
N SER A 157 -2.24 0.74 -28.65
CA SER A 157 -2.74 2.11 -28.46
C SER A 157 -1.64 3.17 -28.49
N GLY A 158 -0.39 2.80 -28.22
CA GLY A 158 0.74 3.72 -28.07
C GLY A 158 0.73 4.53 -26.76
N ALA A 159 -0.32 4.45 -25.95
CA ALA A 159 -0.43 5.15 -24.66
C ALA A 159 0.29 4.41 -23.51
N TYR A 160 0.63 3.13 -23.72
CA TYR A 160 1.20 2.24 -22.72
C TYR A 160 2.51 1.64 -23.21
N THR A 161 3.50 1.57 -22.32
CA THR A 161 4.77 0.87 -22.56
C THR A 161 4.93 -0.27 -21.57
N ASN A 162 5.32 -1.45 -22.05
CA ASN A 162 5.61 -2.60 -21.19
C ASN A 162 6.72 -2.24 -20.20
N TYR A 163 6.45 -2.44 -18.91
CA TYR A 163 7.31 -2.06 -17.80
C TYR A 163 7.46 -3.19 -16.76
N THR A 164 6.89 -4.37 -17.02
CA THR A 164 6.85 -5.50 -16.08
C THR A 164 8.23 -5.88 -15.56
N SER A 165 9.21 -6.07 -16.45
CA SER A 165 10.56 -6.48 -16.06
C SER A 165 11.25 -5.44 -15.18
N ASP A 166 11.19 -4.17 -15.57
CA ASP A 166 11.81 -3.07 -14.84
C ASP A 166 11.16 -2.90 -13.46
N TYR A 167 9.83 -2.99 -13.38
CA TYR A 167 9.10 -2.96 -12.11
C TYR A 167 9.59 -4.06 -11.15
N TRP A 168 9.80 -5.27 -11.65
CA TRP A 168 10.30 -6.37 -10.81
C TRP A 168 11.77 -6.23 -10.42
N THR A 169 12.59 -5.59 -11.26
CA THR A 169 13.96 -5.21 -10.87
C THR A 169 13.96 -4.25 -9.68
N MET A 170 13.01 -3.31 -9.64
CA MET A 170 12.84 -2.37 -8.52
C MET A 170 12.19 -2.98 -7.27
N ASN A 171 11.57 -4.16 -7.39
CA ASN A 171 10.86 -4.83 -6.30
C ASN A 171 11.39 -6.27 -6.09
N PRO A 172 12.69 -6.45 -5.80
CA PRO A 172 13.34 -7.77 -5.79
C PRO A 172 12.82 -8.72 -4.70
N LYS A 173 12.15 -8.19 -3.66
CA LYS A 173 11.58 -8.96 -2.55
C LYS A 173 10.28 -9.68 -2.89
N VAL A 174 9.59 -9.29 -3.96
CA VAL A 174 8.35 -9.95 -4.39
C VAL A 174 8.72 -11.31 -4.98
N SER A 175 8.15 -12.40 -4.47
CA SER A 175 8.51 -13.75 -4.91
C SER A 175 8.08 -14.00 -6.36
N ALA A 176 8.69 -14.98 -7.05
CA ALA A 176 8.26 -15.33 -8.40
C ALA A 176 6.80 -15.82 -8.47
N GLU A 177 6.33 -16.45 -7.38
CA GLU A 177 4.94 -16.88 -7.22
C GLU A 177 3.99 -15.68 -7.15
N ASP A 178 4.31 -14.67 -6.34
CA ASP A 178 3.50 -13.45 -6.19
C ASP A 178 3.49 -12.58 -7.45
N ARG A 179 4.51 -12.71 -8.32
CA ARG A 179 4.57 -12.03 -9.63
C ARG A 179 3.69 -12.70 -10.68
N LYS A 180 3.28 -13.96 -10.47
CA LYS A 180 2.60 -14.75 -11.49
C LYS A 180 1.24 -14.11 -11.82
N GLY A 181 0.99 -13.91 -13.11
CA GLY A 181 -0.27 -13.33 -13.58
C GLY A 181 -0.34 -11.81 -13.43
N LEU A 182 0.76 -11.13 -13.09
CA LEU A 182 0.80 -9.65 -13.04
C LEU A 182 1.61 -9.08 -14.20
N GLU A 183 1.03 -8.11 -14.89
CA GLU A 183 1.72 -7.30 -15.90
C GLU A 183 1.64 -5.83 -15.52
N ILE A 184 2.73 -5.08 -15.72
CA ILE A 184 2.81 -3.68 -15.37
C ILE A 184 3.12 -2.89 -16.64
N LEU A 185 2.30 -1.89 -16.92
CA LEU A 185 2.51 -0.95 -18.00
C LEU A 185 2.74 0.44 -17.42
N SER A 186 3.70 1.16 -17.99
CA SER A 186 3.91 2.57 -17.71
C SER A 186 3.10 3.45 -18.66
N ILE A 187 2.64 4.59 -18.14
CA ILE A 187 1.83 5.60 -18.81
C ILE A 187 2.58 6.93 -18.71
N THR A 188 2.48 7.79 -19.73
CA THR A 188 3.04 9.16 -19.69
C THR A 188 2.21 10.13 -18.83
N ASN A 189 1.23 9.61 -18.10
CA ASN A 189 0.31 10.37 -17.28
C ASN A 189 0.86 10.52 -15.86
N THR A 190 1.13 11.75 -15.44
CA THR A 190 1.68 12.04 -14.10
C THR A 190 0.69 11.81 -12.95
N GLU A 191 -0.62 11.81 -13.22
CA GLU A 191 -1.64 11.48 -12.22
C GLU A 191 -1.71 9.97 -11.99
N PHE A 192 -1.52 9.18 -13.05
CA PHE A 192 -1.59 7.73 -13.04
C PHE A 192 -0.43 7.12 -13.83
N PRO A 193 0.79 7.06 -13.26
CA PRO A 193 1.98 6.70 -14.02
C PRO A 193 2.07 5.21 -14.38
N PHE A 194 1.31 4.36 -13.70
CA PHE A 194 1.33 2.92 -13.92
C PHE A 194 -0.06 2.31 -13.88
N ILE A 195 -0.25 1.30 -14.72
CA ILE A 195 -1.35 0.34 -14.62
C ILE A 195 -0.78 -1.05 -14.39
N MET A 196 -1.30 -1.75 -13.39
CA MET A 196 -1.05 -3.16 -13.14
C MET A 196 -2.26 -3.95 -13.61
N LEU A 197 -2.05 -4.93 -14.48
CA LEU A 197 -3.06 -5.87 -14.95
C LEU A 197 -2.87 -7.19 -14.22
N ALA A 198 -3.96 -7.76 -13.71
CA ALA A 198 -3.97 -9.05 -13.03
C ALA A 198 -4.78 -10.08 -13.82
N PHE A 199 -4.16 -11.23 -14.02
CA PHE A 199 -4.70 -12.36 -14.77
C PHE A 199 -4.89 -13.57 -13.84
N THR A 200 -5.90 -14.38 -14.13
CA THR A 200 -6.14 -15.62 -13.38
C THR A 200 -4.93 -16.57 -13.53
N PRO A 201 -4.47 -17.23 -12.44
CA PRO A 201 -3.27 -18.06 -12.48
C PRO A 201 -3.34 -19.29 -13.39
N GLU A 202 -4.54 -19.77 -13.70
CA GLU A 202 -4.80 -21.00 -14.46
C GLU A 202 -5.17 -20.70 -15.92
N GLU A 203 -6.07 -19.75 -16.15
CA GLU A 203 -6.64 -19.48 -17.48
C GLU A 203 -5.99 -18.26 -18.17
N ASN A 204 -5.14 -17.50 -17.47
CA ASN A 204 -4.53 -16.26 -17.94
C ASN A 204 -5.56 -15.23 -18.45
N GLU A 205 -6.70 -15.16 -17.77
CA GLU A 205 -7.79 -14.26 -18.11
C GLU A 205 -7.76 -13.00 -17.26
N LEU A 206 -7.99 -11.83 -17.87
CA LEU A 206 -8.01 -10.56 -17.16
C LEU A 206 -9.12 -10.55 -16.11
N CYS A 207 -8.76 -10.38 -14.84
CA CYS A 207 -9.69 -10.38 -13.71
C CYS A 207 -9.68 -9.09 -12.90
N ALA A 208 -8.58 -8.32 -12.93
CA ALA A 208 -8.50 -7.00 -12.32
C ALA A 208 -7.44 -6.11 -13.00
N LEU A 209 -7.56 -4.80 -12.76
CA LEU A 209 -6.55 -3.81 -13.05
C LEU A 209 -6.43 -2.81 -11.90
N TYR A 210 -5.25 -2.24 -11.71
CA TYR A 210 -4.96 -1.25 -10.67
C TYR A 210 -4.20 -0.08 -11.27
N LEU A 211 -4.76 1.12 -11.16
CA LEU A 211 -4.10 2.36 -11.54
C LEU A 211 -3.43 2.94 -10.30
N LEU A 212 -2.11 3.03 -10.32
CA LEU A 212 -1.35 3.70 -9.27
C LEU A 212 -1.53 5.21 -9.44
N ALA A 213 -1.87 5.92 -8.37
CA ALA A 213 -2.25 7.33 -8.40
C ALA A 213 -1.30 8.21 -7.56
N SER A 214 -0.88 9.32 -8.15
CA SER A 214 0.07 10.27 -7.54
C SER A 214 -0.56 11.12 -6.45
N SER A 215 -1.88 11.34 -6.46
CA SER A 215 -2.57 12.16 -5.46
C SER A 215 -3.62 11.39 -4.66
N TRP A 216 -3.59 11.59 -3.34
CA TRP A 216 -4.50 10.94 -2.41
C TRP A 216 -5.92 11.51 -2.49
N GLU A 217 -6.04 12.84 -2.38
CA GLU A 217 -7.33 13.51 -2.24
C GLU A 217 -8.18 13.40 -3.51
N ARG A 218 -7.51 13.32 -4.67
CA ARG A 218 -8.18 13.17 -5.98
C ARG A 218 -8.79 11.79 -6.20
N VAL A 219 -8.40 10.81 -5.38
CA VAL A 219 -8.86 9.43 -5.47
C VAL A 219 -9.82 9.08 -4.33
N THR A 220 -9.42 9.33 -3.08
CA THR A 220 -10.03 8.67 -1.93
C THR A 220 -11.08 9.50 -1.19
N THR A 221 -11.15 10.82 -1.40
CA THR A 221 -12.03 11.70 -0.61
C THR A 221 -13.32 12.00 -1.40
N PRO A 222 -14.46 11.32 -1.13
CA PRO A 222 -15.62 11.32 -2.03
C PRO A 222 -16.15 12.71 -2.42
N GLN A 223 -16.10 13.68 -1.50
CA GLN A 223 -16.61 15.03 -1.73
C GLN A 223 -15.78 15.84 -2.74
N ILE A 224 -14.49 15.53 -2.86
CA ILE A 224 -13.55 16.28 -3.72
C ILE A 224 -12.88 15.42 -4.79
N SER A 225 -12.97 14.09 -4.69
CA SER A 225 -12.34 13.11 -5.57
C SER A 225 -12.91 13.21 -6.98
N GLU A 226 -12.03 13.54 -7.92
CA GLU A 226 -12.34 13.51 -9.35
C GLU A 226 -12.61 12.08 -9.84
N VAL A 227 -11.95 11.08 -9.25
CA VAL A 227 -12.22 9.66 -9.55
C VAL A 227 -13.63 9.26 -9.12
N TYR A 228 -14.10 9.70 -7.96
CA TYR A 228 -15.48 9.46 -7.51
C TYR A 228 -16.50 10.00 -8.51
N LYS A 229 -16.31 11.25 -8.94
CA LYS A 229 -17.18 11.93 -9.90
C LYS A 229 -17.18 11.20 -11.24
N LEU A 230 -15.99 10.79 -11.72
CA LEU A 230 -15.83 10.05 -12.95
C LEU A 230 -16.56 8.70 -12.90
N LEU A 231 -16.35 7.91 -11.85
CA LEU A 231 -17.00 6.61 -11.69
C LEU A 231 -18.53 6.77 -11.62
N THR A 232 -19.03 7.76 -10.87
CA THR A 232 -20.47 8.08 -10.80
C THR A 232 -21.03 8.40 -12.20
N ALA A 233 -20.35 9.24 -12.97
CA ALA A 233 -20.75 9.59 -14.33
C ALA A 233 -20.76 8.38 -15.29
N ASN A 234 -19.97 7.35 -14.99
CA ASN A 234 -19.91 6.09 -15.74
C ASN A 234 -20.82 4.98 -15.15
N GLY A 235 -21.81 5.35 -14.34
CA GLY A 235 -22.85 4.43 -13.85
C GLY A 235 -22.42 3.53 -12.68
N PHE A 236 -21.29 3.81 -12.04
CA PHE A 236 -20.92 3.15 -10.78
C PHE A 236 -21.79 3.68 -9.63
N LYS A 237 -22.24 2.77 -8.76
CA LYS A 237 -23.03 3.03 -7.57
C LYS A 237 -22.16 2.93 -6.33
N ASP A 238 -22.18 3.97 -5.50
CA ASP A 238 -21.41 4.02 -4.26
C ASP A 238 -21.84 2.93 -3.26
N ARG A 239 -20.88 2.21 -2.67
CA ARG A 239 -21.09 1.20 -1.64
C ARG A 239 -20.56 1.64 -0.27
N GLY A 240 -19.93 2.80 -0.19
CA GLY A 240 -19.24 3.27 1.01
C GLY A 240 -17.93 2.53 1.24
N MET A 241 -17.51 2.48 2.50
CA MET A 241 -16.25 1.87 2.91
C MET A 241 -16.44 0.39 3.27
N ASN A 242 -15.58 -0.46 2.73
CA ASN A 242 -15.53 -1.85 3.13
C ASN A 242 -15.04 -1.95 4.59
N PRO A 243 -15.78 -2.60 5.50
CA PRO A 243 -15.43 -2.65 6.91
C PRO A 243 -14.18 -3.50 7.20
N ASP A 244 -13.85 -4.45 6.33
CA ASP A 244 -12.73 -5.37 6.52
C ASP A 244 -11.43 -4.80 5.93
N THR A 245 -11.51 -4.17 4.76
CA THR A 245 -10.34 -3.63 4.05
C THR A 245 -10.15 -2.13 4.22
N HIS A 246 -11.13 -1.43 4.80
CA HIS A 246 -11.19 0.04 4.90
C HIS A 246 -11.05 0.78 3.56
N CYS A 247 -11.21 0.07 2.44
CA CYS A 247 -11.17 0.64 1.11
C CYS A 247 -12.56 1.15 0.74
N TRP A 248 -12.62 2.32 0.11
CA TRP A 248 -13.86 2.80 -0.50
C TRP A 248 -14.20 1.97 -1.73
N GLN A 249 -15.49 1.73 -1.98
CA GLN A 249 -15.96 0.86 -3.05
C GLN A 249 -17.12 1.49 -3.83
N MET A 250 -17.13 1.27 -5.15
CA MET A 250 -18.32 1.44 -5.99
C MET A 250 -18.52 0.24 -6.88
N TYR A 251 -19.73 0.06 -7.41
CA TYR A 251 -20.03 -1.06 -8.31
C TYR A 251 -20.83 -0.62 -9.53
N ASN A 252 -20.42 -1.07 -10.72
CA ASN A 252 -21.17 -0.91 -11.95
C ASN A 252 -21.89 -2.24 -12.28
N PRO A 253 -23.24 -2.29 -12.23
CA PRO A 253 -24.00 -3.50 -12.48
C PRO A 253 -24.02 -3.92 -13.95
N THR A 254 -23.84 -2.97 -14.88
CA THR A 254 -23.86 -3.24 -16.32
C THR A 254 -22.58 -3.95 -16.76
N SER A 255 -21.43 -3.41 -16.35
CA SER A 255 -20.12 -4.00 -16.66
C SER A 255 -19.66 -5.03 -15.62
N LYS A 256 -20.48 -5.29 -14.59
CA LYS A 256 -20.17 -6.20 -13.47
C LYS A 256 -18.80 -5.91 -12.84
N THR A 257 -18.50 -4.63 -12.64
CA THR A 257 -17.17 -4.15 -12.23
C THR A 257 -17.23 -3.53 -10.84
N LEU A 258 -16.40 -4.02 -9.93
CA LEU A 258 -16.14 -3.40 -8.63
C LEU A 258 -14.99 -2.41 -8.79
N ALA A 259 -15.22 -1.15 -8.43
CA ALA A 259 -14.17 -0.16 -8.23
C ALA A 259 -13.79 -0.11 -6.75
N THR A 260 -12.51 -0.09 -6.45
CA THR A 260 -11.97 0.10 -5.10
C THR A 260 -10.91 1.20 -5.11
N CYS A 261 -10.77 1.91 -4.00
CA CYS A 261 -9.62 2.78 -3.78
C CYS A 261 -8.97 2.45 -2.45
N GLY A 262 -7.65 2.35 -2.47
CA GLY A 262 -6.88 1.95 -1.31
C GLY A 262 -5.43 2.39 -1.38
N LEU A 263 -4.65 1.81 -0.47
CA LEU A 263 -3.22 2.00 -0.35
C LEU A 263 -2.48 0.74 -0.79
N MET A 264 -1.43 0.92 -1.56
CA MET A 264 -0.46 -0.13 -1.90
C MET A 264 0.92 0.37 -1.51
N VAL A 265 1.72 -0.48 -0.86
CA VAL A 265 3.13 -0.17 -0.60
C VAL A 265 3.95 -0.65 -1.79
N VAL A 266 4.52 0.30 -2.51
CA VAL A 266 5.44 0.07 -3.64
C VAL A 266 6.73 0.81 -3.27
N GLU A 267 7.91 0.24 -3.52
CA GLU A 267 9.17 0.99 -3.30
C GLU A 267 9.41 1.44 -1.84
N GLY A 268 8.83 0.76 -0.86
CA GLY A 268 8.89 1.19 0.55
C GLY A 268 8.04 2.44 0.86
N CYS A 269 7.20 2.89 -0.09
CA CYS A 269 6.28 4.01 0.07
C CYS A 269 4.83 3.59 -0.15
N GLY A 270 3.91 4.15 0.64
CA GLY A 270 2.48 3.97 0.44
C GLY A 270 1.98 4.87 -0.69
N TYR A 271 1.45 4.27 -1.75
CA TYR A 271 0.82 4.92 -2.88
C TYR A 271 -0.67 4.62 -2.92
N CYS A 272 -1.45 5.56 -3.44
CA CYS A 272 -2.87 5.32 -3.70
C CYS A 272 -3.03 4.49 -4.96
N TYR A 273 -4.12 3.73 -5.04
CA TYR A 273 -4.53 3.12 -6.28
C TYR A 273 -6.06 3.19 -6.48
N VAL A 274 -6.46 3.13 -7.75
CA VAL A 274 -7.83 2.85 -8.17
C VAL A 274 -7.84 1.44 -8.78
N GLY A 275 -8.49 0.50 -8.09
CA GLY A 275 -8.64 -0.87 -8.54
C GLY A 275 -9.97 -1.06 -9.25
N LEU A 276 -9.98 -1.74 -10.39
CA LEU A 276 -11.20 -2.24 -11.03
C LEU A 276 -11.08 -3.75 -11.15
N SER A 277 -12.08 -4.48 -10.68
CA SER A 277 -12.10 -5.95 -10.77
C SER A 277 -13.44 -6.47 -11.22
N TYR A 278 -13.41 -7.61 -11.91
CA TYR A 278 -14.62 -8.31 -12.27
C TYR A 278 -15.30 -8.89 -11.04
N LEU A 279 -16.59 -8.60 -10.87
CA LEU A 279 -17.44 -9.15 -9.83
C LEU A 279 -18.80 -9.52 -10.44
N ALA A 280 -18.87 -10.77 -10.90
CA ALA A 280 -19.96 -11.30 -11.73
C ALA A 280 -21.36 -11.14 -11.12
N ASN A 281 -21.45 -11.37 -9.81
CA ASN A 281 -22.65 -11.21 -9.00
C ASN A 281 -22.33 -10.19 -7.92
N ASP A 282 -23.04 -9.07 -7.89
CA ASP A 282 -22.99 -8.17 -6.74
C ASP A 282 -23.70 -8.85 -5.57
N PRO A 283 -23.00 -9.21 -4.47
CA PRO A 283 -23.63 -9.96 -3.39
C PRO A 283 -24.75 -9.19 -2.65
N ASN A 284 -24.87 -7.86 -2.79
CA ASN A 284 -26.12 -7.08 -2.68
C ASN A 284 -25.84 -5.56 -2.80
N PRO A 285 -26.61 -4.80 -3.61
CA PRO A 285 -26.54 -3.33 -3.73
C PRO A 285 -27.44 -2.55 -2.74
N THR A 286 -28.20 -3.20 -1.84
CA THR A 286 -29.01 -2.52 -0.83
C THR A 286 -28.32 -2.48 0.53
N GLY A 287 -27.49 -1.45 0.76
CA GLY A 287 -27.11 -0.94 2.08
C GLY A 287 -26.46 -1.92 3.06
N ILE A 288 -25.16 -1.78 3.27
CA ILE A 288 -24.44 -2.28 4.46
C ILE A 288 -24.83 -1.44 5.72
N GLN A 289 -26.12 -1.13 5.87
CA GLN A 289 -26.69 -0.80 7.17
C GLN A 289 -27.27 -2.04 7.86
N ASN A 290 -27.44 -3.17 7.15
CA ASN A 290 -28.11 -4.36 7.67
C ASN A 290 -27.23 -5.61 7.85
N ILE A 291 -25.90 -5.51 7.70
CA ILE A 291 -24.97 -6.56 8.15
C ILE A 291 -24.04 -5.99 9.22
N ARG A 292 -24.63 -5.41 10.28
CA ARG A 292 -23.98 -5.61 11.57
C ARG A 292 -24.31 -7.04 11.95
N ALA A 293 -23.30 -7.87 12.17
CA ALA A 293 -23.53 -9.11 12.89
C ALA A 293 -24.32 -8.73 14.16
N GLU A 294 -25.49 -9.36 14.36
CA GLU A 294 -26.37 -8.95 15.44
C GLU A 294 -25.59 -8.98 16.75
N GLN A 295 -25.80 -7.97 17.59
CA GLN A 295 -25.23 -8.01 18.93
C GLN A 295 -25.85 -9.21 19.64
N PRO A 296 -25.04 -10.16 20.12
CA PRO A 296 -25.57 -11.35 20.77
C PRO A 296 -26.36 -10.94 22.02
N LYS A 297 -27.58 -11.45 22.18
CA LYS A 297 -28.41 -11.21 23.36
C LYS A 297 -27.94 -12.11 24.51
N VAL A 298 -26.79 -11.77 25.09
CA VAL A 298 -26.14 -12.58 26.13
C VAL A 298 -25.69 -11.71 27.29
N GLN A 299 -25.62 -12.31 28.48
CA GLN A 299 -25.06 -11.69 29.66
C GLN A 299 -23.70 -12.32 29.95
N CYS A 300 -22.66 -11.47 30.04
CA CYS A 300 -21.29 -11.87 30.33
C CYS A 300 -20.85 -11.26 31.67
N GLU A 301 -20.39 -12.09 32.59
CA GLU A 301 -19.87 -11.67 33.90
C GLU A 301 -18.49 -12.29 34.10
N LEU A 302 -17.46 -11.47 34.30
CA LEU A 302 -16.10 -11.96 34.58
C LEU A 302 -15.77 -11.72 36.05
N ASN A 303 -15.62 -12.81 36.81
CA ASN A 303 -15.30 -12.77 38.23
C ASN A 303 -14.13 -13.71 38.51
N ASN A 304 -13.07 -13.20 39.15
CA ASN A 304 -11.88 -13.97 39.54
C ASN A 304 -11.27 -14.80 38.39
N GLY A 305 -11.23 -14.25 37.17
CA GLY A 305 -10.69 -14.92 35.98
C GLY A 305 -11.58 -16.01 35.37
N ILE A 306 -12.82 -16.16 35.86
CA ILE A 306 -13.83 -17.05 35.30
C ILE A 306 -14.89 -16.20 34.62
N LEU A 307 -15.03 -16.37 33.30
CA LEU A 307 -16.10 -15.77 32.53
C LEU A 307 -17.34 -16.65 32.57
N LYS A 308 -18.44 -16.11 33.05
CA LYS A 308 -19.77 -16.68 33.01
C LYS A 308 -20.55 -16.05 31.85
N ILE A 309 -21.06 -16.90 30.96
CA ILE A 309 -21.85 -16.48 29.79
C ILE A 309 -23.23 -17.14 29.86
N GLN A 310 -24.29 -16.32 29.88
CA GLN A 310 -25.68 -16.76 29.74
C GLN A 310 -26.14 -16.50 28.31
N ALA A 311 -26.36 -17.56 27.56
CA ALA A 311 -26.61 -17.52 26.12
C ALA A 311 -27.65 -18.57 25.68
N GLU A 312 -28.74 -18.71 26.43
CA GLU A 312 -29.76 -19.76 26.22
C GLU A 312 -30.34 -19.79 24.79
N GLN A 313 -30.46 -18.62 24.16
CA GLN A 313 -30.93 -18.49 22.76
C GLN A 313 -29.95 -19.07 21.72
N TYR A 314 -28.74 -19.43 22.13
CA TYR A 314 -27.65 -19.88 21.26
C TYR A 314 -27.18 -21.30 21.59
N VAL A 315 -27.94 -22.08 22.37
CA VAL A 315 -27.60 -23.48 22.70
C VAL A 315 -27.32 -24.28 21.42
N GLY A 316 -26.22 -25.05 21.44
CA GLY A 316 -25.75 -25.82 20.27
C GLY A 316 -24.91 -25.01 19.26
N LYS A 317 -24.80 -23.69 19.40
CA LYS A 317 -23.89 -22.86 18.59
C LYS A 317 -22.47 -22.86 19.15
N SER A 318 -21.50 -22.51 18.30
CA SER A 318 -20.11 -22.34 18.73
C SER A 318 -19.96 -21.15 19.67
N LEU A 319 -19.10 -21.29 20.66
CA LEU A 319 -18.64 -20.23 21.55
C LEU A 319 -17.11 -20.28 21.53
N ALA A 320 -16.49 -19.24 21.01
CA ALA A 320 -15.04 -19.15 20.90
C ALA A 320 -14.51 -17.87 21.54
N ILE A 321 -13.32 -17.97 22.12
CA ILE A 321 -12.59 -16.85 22.71
C ILE A 321 -11.35 -16.59 21.90
N TYR A 322 -11.15 -15.33 21.55
CA TYR A 322 -10.01 -14.86 20.78
C TYR A 322 -9.25 -13.79 21.55
N THR A 323 -7.93 -13.79 21.42
CA THR A 323 -7.10 -12.64 21.81
C THR A 323 -7.38 -11.44 20.90
N PHE A 324 -6.88 -10.27 21.30
CA PHE A 324 -6.97 -9.05 20.49
C PHE A 324 -6.29 -9.17 19.12
N ASN A 325 -5.26 -10.01 18.99
CA ASN A 325 -4.59 -10.30 17.71
C ASN A 325 -5.24 -11.46 16.92
N GLY A 326 -6.45 -11.89 17.28
CA GLY A 326 -7.23 -12.86 16.51
C GLY A 326 -6.88 -14.34 16.74
N LYS A 327 -5.98 -14.67 17.68
CA LYS A 327 -5.67 -16.06 18.03
C LYS A 327 -6.81 -16.68 18.85
N CYS A 328 -7.36 -17.80 18.39
CA CYS A 328 -8.34 -18.58 19.16
C CYS A 328 -7.64 -19.21 20.39
N LEU A 329 -8.16 -18.92 21.58
CA LEU A 329 -7.67 -19.45 22.85
C LEU A 329 -8.44 -20.69 23.30
N LYS A 330 -9.77 -20.62 23.21
CA LYS A 330 -10.69 -21.68 23.62
C LYS A 330 -11.90 -21.67 22.69
N SER A 331 -12.40 -22.86 22.36
CA SER A 331 -13.64 -23.03 21.60
C SER A 331 -14.45 -24.15 22.23
N THR A 332 -15.75 -23.93 22.37
CA THR A 332 -16.71 -24.88 22.92
C THR A 332 -18.07 -24.69 22.24
N THR A 333 -19.05 -25.47 22.66
CA THR A 333 -20.45 -25.33 22.24
C THR A 333 -21.25 -24.78 23.40
N VAL A 334 -22.15 -23.83 23.12
CA VAL A 334 -23.06 -23.27 24.12
C VAL A 334 -23.96 -24.37 24.67
N ARG A 335 -23.98 -24.49 26.00
CA ARG A 335 -24.85 -25.39 26.76
C ARG A 335 -25.98 -24.60 27.41
N THR A 336 -27.08 -25.30 27.72
CA THR A 336 -28.16 -24.79 28.56
C THR A 336 -27.61 -24.32 29.91
N GLY A 337 -28.08 -23.16 30.37
CA GLY A 337 -27.62 -22.53 31.60
C GLY A 337 -26.29 -21.76 31.47
N ASN A 338 -25.55 -21.67 32.57
CA ASN A 338 -24.32 -20.88 32.65
C ASN A 338 -23.16 -21.60 31.94
N ASN A 339 -22.56 -20.94 30.96
CA ASN A 339 -21.32 -21.39 30.32
C ASN A 339 -20.14 -20.75 31.06
N LEU A 340 -19.37 -21.57 31.78
CA LEU A 340 -18.23 -21.10 32.60
C LEU A 340 -16.92 -21.36 31.87
N ILE A 341 -16.08 -20.34 31.76
CA ILE A 341 -14.78 -20.43 31.09
C ILE A 341 -13.68 -19.87 31.98
N SER A 342 -12.75 -20.74 32.36
CA SER A 342 -11.56 -20.44 33.16
C SER A 342 -10.32 -20.14 32.31
N ASP A 343 -9.18 -19.89 32.95
CA ASP A 343 -7.84 -19.74 32.34
C ASP A 343 -7.78 -18.68 31.24
N LEU A 344 -8.49 -17.57 31.47
CA LEU A 344 -8.56 -16.45 30.56
C LEU A 344 -7.38 -15.50 30.79
N PRO A 345 -6.90 -14.83 29.72
CA PRO A 345 -5.80 -13.90 29.86
C PRO A 345 -6.22 -12.67 30.67
N ARG A 346 -5.28 -12.06 31.40
CA ARG A 346 -5.49 -10.79 32.13
C ARG A 346 -5.56 -9.54 31.23
N GLN A 347 -5.64 -9.73 29.92
CA GLN A 347 -5.74 -8.67 28.91
C GLN A 347 -7.08 -8.78 28.16
N PRO A 348 -7.60 -7.71 27.56
CA PRO A 348 -8.85 -7.74 26.82
C PRO A 348 -8.88 -8.85 25.76
N PHE A 349 -10.04 -9.49 25.64
CA PHE A 349 -10.27 -10.58 24.70
C PHE A 349 -11.68 -10.49 24.11
N PHE A 350 -11.93 -11.26 23.05
CA PHE A 350 -13.20 -11.28 22.35
C PHE A 350 -13.90 -12.62 22.55
N VAL A 351 -15.21 -12.58 22.81
CA VAL A 351 -16.08 -13.75 22.83
C VAL A 351 -16.95 -13.71 21.58
N ARG A 352 -16.96 -14.80 20.81
CA ARG A 352 -17.80 -14.95 19.63
C ARG A 352 -18.77 -16.11 19.83
N ILE A 353 -20.05 -15.86 19.59
CA ILE A 353 -21.12 -16.87 19.71
C ILE A 353 -21.79 -17.01 18.35
N GLY A 354 -21.61 -18.18 17.72
CA GLY A 354 -22.06 -18.44 16.35
C GLY A 354 -21.58 -17.37 15.37
N ASN A 355 -22.53 -16.83 14.60
CA ASN A 355 -22.29 -15.79 13.59
C ASN A 355 -22.59 -14.37 14.09
N CYS A 356 -22.74 -14.16 15.41
CA CYS A 356 -23.00 -12.85 16.00
C CYS A 356 -21.74 -11.97 16.04
N ALA A 357 -21.92 -10.67 16.33
CA ALA A 357 -20.81 -9.77 16.60
C ALA A 357 -19.98 -10.27 17.80
N ALA A 358 -18.67 -10.02 17.76
CA ALA A 358 -17.79 -10.35 18.87
C ALA A 358 -18.01 -9.39 20.05
N ILE A 359 -18.10 -9.94 21.24
CA ILE A 359 -18.21 -9.20 22.50
C ILE A 359 -16.80 -8.97 23.02
N LYS A 360 -16.41 -7.71 23.21
CA LYS A 360 -15.17 -7.39 23.91
C LYS A 360 -15.38 -7.56 25.41
N VAL A 361 -14.59 -8.42 26.03
CA VAL A 361 -14.54 -8.58 27.48
C VAL A 361 -13.27 -7.93 28.00
N ILE A 362 -13.43 -7.09 29.02
CA ILE A 362 -12.34 -6.37 29.67
C ILE A 362 -12.18 -6.97 31.08
N PRO A 363 -11.05 -7.64 31.38
CA PRO A 363 -10.75 -8.25 32.67
C PRO A 363 -10.76 -7.34 33.89
#